data_AF-A0A3N5TQ31-F1
#
_entry.id   AF-A0A3N5TQ31-F1
#
_cell.length_a   1.000
_cell.length_b   1.000
_cell.length_c   1.000
_cell.angle_alpha   90.00
_cell.angle_beta   90.00
_cell.angle_gamma   90.00
#
_symmetry.space_group_name_H-M   'P 1'
#
loop_
_entity.id
_entity.type
_entity.pdbx_description
1 polymer ?
#
loop_
_entity_poly.entity_id
_entity_poly.type
_entity_poly.pdbx_seq_one_letter_code
_entity_poly.pdbx_strand_id
1 'polypeptide(L)'
;MTVKNGESRATAKPQAHHGKLPAGAPLKPLHEQASPDYQGKELRKSRRYEHVSTVMIESSQAGIFGYAQVYNYSASGMLIRSDFPIIPGTLIKVNLEKPL
;
A
#
# COMPACT_ATOMS: atom_id res chain seq x y z
N MET A 1 -14.63 56.67 -28.31
CA MET A 1 -14.92 55.64 -29.32
C MET A 1 -14.55 54.28 -28.72
N THR A 2 -15.53 53.39 -28.59
CA THR A 2 -15.57 51.90 -28.76
C THR A 2 -14.22 51.13 -28.76
N VAL A 3 -13.98 49.96 -28.14
CA VAL A 3 -14.76 48.69 -27.96
C VAL A 3 -14.00 47.70 -27.01
N LYS A 4 -14.75 46.86 -26.24
CA LYS A 4 -14.64 45.38 -25.96
C LYS A 4 -13.32 44.79 -25.37
N ASN A 5 -13.25 43.67 -24.62
CA ASN A 5 -14.16 42.60 -24.17
C ASN A 5 -13.41 41.71 -23.13
N GLY A 6 -14.12 40.81 -22.42
CA GLY A 6 -13.61 39.51 -21.94
C GLY A 6 -13.42 39.41 -20.43
N GLU A 7 -14.32 38.76 -19.67
CA GLU A 7 -14.27 37.32 -19.31
C GLU A 7 -13.12 36.98 -18.34
N SER A 8 -13.22 36.13 -17.33
CA SER A 8 -14.30 35.42 -16.65
C SER A 8 -13.69 34.86 -15.37
N ARG A 9 -14.49 34.81 -14.30
CA ARG A 9 -14.14 34.28 -12.98
C ARG A 9 -13.86 32.77 -13.06
N ALA A 10 -12.72 32.30 -12.56
CA ALA A 10 -12.49 30.87 -12.35
C ALA A 10 -11.92 30.61 -10.95
N THR A 11 -12.78 30.15 -10.06
CA THR A 11 -12.46 29.50 -8.79
C THR A 11 -11.72 28.19 -9.05
N ALA A 12 -10.46 28.08 -8.61
CA ALA A 12 -9.72 26.82 -8.65
C ALA A 12 -10.32 25.84 -7.63
N LYS A 13 -10.93 24.75 -8.12
CA LYS A 13 -11.29 23.58 -7.31
C LYS A 13 -10.03 22.73 -7.06
N PRO A 14 -9.87 22.12 -5.87
CA PRO A 14 -8.77 21.18 -5.64
C PRO A 14 -8.96 19.92 -6.49
N GLN A 15 -7.96 19.59 -7.30
CA GLN A 15 -7.90 18.33 -8.05
C GLN A 15 -7.70 17.17 -7.07
N ALA A 16 -8.73 16.35 -6.90
CA ALA A 16 -8.59 15.03 -6.30
C ALA A 16 -7.85 14.12 -7.28
N HIS A 17 -6.65 13.68 -6.93
CA HIS A 17 -5.93 12.63 -7.64
C HIS A 17 -6.57 11.25 -7.35
N HIS A 18 -7.78 11.02 -7.84
CA HIS A 18 -8.29 9.66 -7.98
C HIS A 18 -7.72 9.07 -9.27
N GLY A 19 -6.48 8.57 -9.19
CA GLY A 19 -5.89 7.73 -10.23
C GLY A 19 -6.63 6.39 -10.29
N LYS A 20 -7.78 6.36 -10.97
CA LYS A 20 -8.45 5.11 -11.33
C LYS A 20 -7.57 4.43 -12.38
N LEU A 21 -6.81 3.42 -11.98
CA LEU A 21 -6.05 2.59 -12.93
C LEU A 21 -7.04 2.07 -13.99
N PRO A 22 -6.77 2.25 -15.29
CA PRO A 22 -7.66 1.76 -16.33
C PRO A 22 -7.77 0.24 -16.22
N ALA A 23 -8.96 -0.31 -16.43
CA ALA A 23 -9.29 -1.72 -16.22
C ALA A 23 -8.49 -2.72 -17.10
N GLY A 24 -7.57 -2.24 -17.94
CA GLY A 24 -6.64 -3.02 -18.75
C GLY A 24 -5.17 -2.63 -18.58
N ALA A 25 -4.80 -1.87 -17.54
CA ALA A 25 -3.40 -1.65 -17.22
C ALA A 25 -2.74 -3.00 -16.90
N PRO A 26 -1.60 -3.35 -17.52
CA PRO A 26 -0.88 -4.58 -17.20
C PRO A 26 -0.55 -4.59 -15.70
N LEU A 27 -1.07 -5.58 -14.97
CA LEU A 27 -0.62 -5.82 -13.61
C LEU A 27 0.86 -6.22 -13.67
N LYS A 28 1.68 -5.63 -12.80
CA LYS A 28 3.07 -6.09 -12.67
C LYS A 28 3.05 -7.55 -12.23
N PRO A 29 3.81 -8.43 -12.88
CA PRO A 29 3.94 -9.81 -12.43
C PRO A 29 4.41 -9.83 -10.96
N LEU A 30 3.68 -10.55 -10.11
CA LEU A 30 4.07 -10.73 -8.72
C LEU A 30 5.18 -11.77 -8.65
N HIS A 31 6.29 -11.44 -8.00
CA HIS A 31 7.39 -12.38 -7.81
C HIS A 31 7.08 -13.30 -6.64
N GLU A 32 6.75 -14.56 -6.91
CA GLU A 32 6.48 -15.54 -5.86
C GLU A 32 7.76 -15.86 -5.07
N GLN A 33 7.70 -15.72 -3.75
CA GLN A 33 8.78 -16.08 -2.85
C GLN A 33 8.83 -17.61 -2.71
N ALA A 34 9.67 -18.25 -3.52
CA ALA A 34 9.98 -19.66 -3.39
C ALA A 34 10.93 -19.89 -2.20
N SER A 35 10.78 -21.02 -1.50
CA SER A 35 11.74 -21.53 -0.52
C SER A 35 12.46 -22.73 -1.11
N PRO A 36 13.42 -22.54 -2.04
CA PRO A 36 14.00 -23.61 -2.85
C PRO A 36 14.69 -24.70 -2.02
N ASP A 37 15.17 -24.37 -0.83
CA ASP A 37 15.94 -25.28 0.02
C ASP A 37 15.08 -26.06 1.03
N TYR A 38 13.78 -25.77 1.12
CA TYR A 38 12.90 -26.44 2.08
C TYR A 38 12.35 -27.75 1.50
N GLN A 39 12.95 -28.87 1.91
CA GLN A 39 12.54 -30.23 1.52
C GLN A 39 11.35 -30.76 2.34
N GLY A 40 10.80 -29.97 3.27
CA GLY A 40 9.66 -30.35 4.11
C GLY A 40 8.31 -30.14 3.43
N LYS A 41 7.24 -30.61 4.08
CA LYS A 41 5.87 -30.32 3.62
C LYS A 41 5.55 -28.84 3.82
N GLU A 42 5.08 -28.20 2.76
CA GLU A 42 4.53 -26.85 2.81
C GLU A 42 3.28 -26.84 3.70
N LEU A 43 3.29 -25.99 4.73
CA LEU A 43 2.18 -25.84 5.69
C LEU A 43 1.36 -24.58 5.45
N ARG A 44 1.88 -23.63 4.66
CA ARG A 44 1.18 -22.39 4.34
C ARG A 44 0.00 -22.67 3.43
N LYS A 45 -1.14 -22.08 3.74
CA LYS A 45 -2.35 -22.14 2.91
C LYS A 45 -2.28 -21.24 1.67
N SER A 46 -1.35 -20.27 1.65
CA SER A 46 -1.25 -19.26 0.62
C SER A 46 0.22 -18.98 0.24
N ARG A 47 0.42 -18.72 -1.06
CA ARG A 47 1.71 -18.30 -1.62
C ARG A 47 2.06 -16.90 -1.13
N ARG A 48 3.36 -16.64 -1.02
CA ARG A 48 3.89 -15.32 -0.69
C ARG A 48 4.49 -14.69 -1.92
N TYR A 49 4.34 -13.38 -2.04
CA TYR A 49 4.95 -12.60 -3.10
C TYR A 49 5.92 -11.61 -2.47
N GLU A 50 7.14 -11.56 -3.00
CA GLU A 50 8.15 -10.60 -2.60
C GLU A 50 7.73 -9.20 -3.05
N HIS A 51 7.77 -8.26 -2.11
CA HIS A 51 7.44 -6.88 -2.37
C HIS A 51 7.99 -6.01 -1.25
N VAL A 52 8.97 -5.16 -1.60
CA VAL A 52 9.54 -4.20 -0.66
C VAL A 52 8.86 -2.85 -0.85
N SER A 53 8.14 -2.40 0.18
CA SER A 53 7.51 -1.08 0.18
C SER A 53 7.37 -0.48 1.58
N THR A 54 7.35 0.85 1.62
CA THR A 54 7.08 1.62 2.84
C THR A 54 5.56 1.70 3.05
N VAL A 55 5.13 1.49 4.29
CA VAL A 55 3.72 1.55 4.71
C VAL A 55 3.58 2.36 5.98
N MET A 56 2.42 2.97 6.19
CA MET A 56 2.08 3.61 7.47
C MET A 56 1.29 2.64 8.34
N ILE A 57 1.70 2.47 9.58
CA ILE A 57 1.02 1.64 10.58
C ILE A 57 0.32 2.57 11.57
N GLU A 58 -0.96 2.31 11.80
CA GLU A 58 -1.80 3.03 12.75
C GLU A 58 -2.44 2.04 13.74
N SER A 59 -2.40 2.35 15.02
CA SER A 59 -3.21 1.68 16.03
C SER A 59 -3.53 2.65 17.17
N SER A 60 -4.79 3.09 17.25
CA SER A 60 -5.23 3.98 18.35
C SER A 60 -5.15 3.29 19.71
N GLN A 61 -5.37 1.97 19.77
CA GLN A 61 -5.31 1.20 21.01
C GLN A 61 -3.89 1.12 21.57
N ALA A 62 -2.89 0.97 20.69
CA ALA A 62 -1.50 0.82 21.08
C ALA A 62 -0.70 2.13 21.01
N GLY A 63 -1.33 3.26 20.64
CA GLY A 63 -0.64 4.54 20.46
C GLY A 63 0.40 4.51 19.33
N ILE A 64 0.17 3.70 18.30
CA ILE A 64 1.10 3.54 17.17
C ILE A 64 0.67 4.46 16.03
N PHE A 65 1.62 5.26 15.56
CA PHE A 65 1.52 6.03 14.33
C PHE A 65 2.92 6.21 13.75
N GLY A 66 3.28 5.37 12.77
CA GLY A 66 4.66 5.35 12.26
C GLY A 66 4.84 4.54 10.99
N TYR A 67 5.96 4.78 10.32
CA TYR A 67 6.31 4.09 9.09
C TYR A 67 6.98 2.73 9.36
N ALA A 68 6.70 1.76 8.50
CA ALA A 68 7.31 0.44 8.52
C ALA A 68 7.60 -0.04 7.09
N GLN A 69 8.33 -1.14 6.97
CA GLN A 69 8.63 -1.77 5.68
C GLN A 69 7.95 -3.12 5.56
N VAL A 70 7.21 -3.32 4.47
CA VAL A 70 6.75 -4.63 4.01
C VAL A 70 7.86 -5.29 3.21
N TYR A 71 8.04 -6.59 3.36
CA TYR A 71 9.02 -7.38 2.57
C TYR A 71 8.36 -8.46 1.72
N ASN A 72 7.26 -9.04 2.21
CA ASN A 72 6.42 -9.94 1.44
C ASN A 72 4.99 -9.90 1.96
N TYR A 73 4.07 -10.38 1.14
CA TYR A 73 2.67 -10.53 1.49
C TYR A 73 2.07 -11.78 0.89
N SER A 74 0.92 -12.18 1.44
CA SER A 74 0.09 -13.29 0.98
C SER A 74 -1.37 -12.92 1.19
N ALA A 75 -2.29 -13.77 0.71
CA ALA A 75 -3.72 -13.62 1.01
C ALA A 75 -4.05 -13.72 2.52
N SER A 76 -3.11 -14.22 3.34
CA SER A 76 -3.34 -14.48 4.77
C SER A 76 -2.57 -13.53 5.70
N GLY A 77 -1.73 -12.65 5.17
CA GLY A 77 -0.92 -11.74 5.99
C GLY A 77 0.35 -11.25 5.32
N MET A 78 1.13 -10.45 6.04
CA MET A 78 2.28 -9.70 5.55
C MET A 78 3.47 -9.81 6.51
N LEU A 79 4.70 -9.77 5.98
CA LEU A 79 5.92 -9.56 6.77
C LEU A 79 6.22 -8.07 6.83
N ILE A 80 6.12 -7.49 8.02
CA ILE A 80 6.39 -6.08 8.29
C ILE A 80 7.57 -5.96 9.26
N ARG A 81 8.48 -5.02 9.00
CA ARG A 81 9.55 -4.61 9.92
C ARG A 81 9.34 -3.15 10.31
N SER A 82 9.18 -2.89 11.59
CA SER A 82 9.07 -1.57 12.21
C SER A 82 10.26 -1.33 13.16
N ASP A 83 10.53 -0.05 13.43
CA ASP A 83 11.46 0.41 14.46
C ASP A 83 10.80 0.62 15.83
N PHE A 84 9.48 0.47 15.90
CA PHE A 84 8.67 0.44 17.12
C PHE A 84 8.11 -0.96 17.40
N PRO A 85 7.86 -1.30 18.69
CA PRO A 85 7.28 -2.58 19.06
C PRO A 85 5.81 -2.68 18.65
N ILE A 86 5.40 -3.85 18.15
CA ILE A 86 4.01 -4.23 17.90
C ILE A 86 3.74 -5.52 18.67
N ILE A 87 2.81 -5.49 19.63
CA ILE A 87 2.52 -6.63 20.50
C ILE A 87 1.61 -7.62 19.77
N PRO A 88 1.81 -8.95 19.90
CA PRO A 88 0.87 -9.92 19.36
C PRO A 88 -0.57 -9.66 19.82
N GLY A 89 -1.52 -9.70 18.88
CA GLY A 89 -2.93 -9.39 19.14
C GLY A 89 -3.29 -7.91 19.01
N THR A 90 -2.33 -7.00 18.84
CA THR A 90 -2.62 -5.59 18.53
C THR A 90 -3.32 -5.48 17.17
N LEU A 91 -4.49 -4.85 17.17
CA LEU A 91 -5.16 -4.47 15.92
C LEU A 91 -4.42 -3.28 15.30
N ILE A 92 -3.93 -3.46 14.07
CA ILE A 92 -3.26 -2.42 13.30
C ILE A 92 -3.99 -2.17 11.99
N LYS A 93 -3.93 -0.93 11.52
CA LYS A 93 -4.30 -0.54 10.16
C LYS A 93 -3.01 -0.27 9.38
N VAL A 94 -2.89 -0.92 8.22
CA VAL A 94 -1.75 -0.78 7.32
C VAL A 94 -2.20 0.06 6.12
N ASN A 95 -1.66 1.26 5.98
CA ASN A 95 -1.92 2.12 4.83
C ASN A 95 -0.78 2.01 3.82
N LEU A 96 -1.12 1.59 2.61
CA LEU A 96 -0.20 1.44 1.49
C LEU A 96 -0.07 2.77 0.74
N GLU A 97 1.14 3.28 0.56
CA GLU A 97 1.34 4.50 -0.25
C GLU A 97 1.11 4.24 -1.74
N LYS A 98 1.40 3.01 -2.18
CA LYS A 98 1.22 2.53 -3.56
C LYS A 98 0.48 1.19 -3.52
N PRO A 99 -0.35 0.89 -4.53
CA PRO A 99 -0.93 -0.44 -4.67
C PRO A 99 0.14 -1.54 -4.70
N LEU A 100 -0.17 -2.70 -4.11
CA LEU A 100 0.67 -3.91 -4.14
C LEU A 100 0.67 -4.54 -5.53
#